data_AF-A0A8H9GTZ6-F1
#
_entry.id   AF-A0A8H9GTZ6-F1
#
_cell.length_a   1.000
_cell.length_b   1.000
_cell.length_c   1.000
_cell.angle_alpha   90.00
_cell.angle_beta   90.00
_cell.angle_gamma   90.00
#
_symmetry.space_group_name_H-M   'P 1'
#
loop_
_entity.id
_entity.type
_entity.pdbx_description
1 polymer ?
#
loop_
_entity_poly.entity_id
_entity_poly.type
_entity_poly.pdbx_seq_one_letter_code
_entity_poly.pdbx_strand_id
1 'polypeptide(L)'
;MSSRGDILLTQPQDFIQGFGRGNVLLHELAHAFDDRRYGMQNPAVQEAFEQARREGLYQDGEWTPYAVTNAREYFAELSSAYFLRMTAPPLDRARLRRLDPAGYAAIEAAWAGAAPPDPQVGGHTGP
;
A
#
# COMPACT_ATOMS: atom_id res chain seq x y z
N MET A 1 10.81 21.92 6.37
CA MET A 1 9.70 21.22 7.07
C MET A 1 8.72 20.80 6.00
N SER A 2 8.41 19.51 5.88
CA SER A 2 7.38 19.03 4.94
C SER A 2 6.00 19.22 5.56
N SER A 3 5.04 19.66 4.75
CA SER A 3 3.62 19.83 5.10
C SER A 3 2.82 18.55 4.83
N ARG A 4 1.58 18.49 5.33
CA ARG A 4 0.68 17.34 5.10
C ARG A 4 0.42 17.10 3.60
N GLY A 5 0.68 15.89 3.15
CA GLY A 5 0.49 15.43 1.78
C GLY A 5 1.56 15.89 0.79
N ASP A 6 2.76 16.26 1.27
CA ASP A 6 3.88 16.52 0.38
C ASP A 6 4.35 15.22 -0.30
N ILE A 7 4.75 15.34 -1.57
CA ILE A 7 5.38 14.26 -2.34
C ILE A 7 6.89 14.45 -2.25
N LEU A 8 7.61 13.44 -1.77
CA LEU A 8 9.05 13.48 -1.64
C LEU A 8 9.72 12.72 -2.78
N LEU A 9 10.63 13.37 -3.50
CA LEU A 9 11.50 12.70 -4.47
C LEU A 9 12.94 12.82 -4.00
N THR A 10 13.47 11.74 -3.41
CA THR A 10 14.82 11.73 -2.84
C THR A 10 15.90 11.57 -3.91
N GLN A 11 15.58 10.97 -5.06
CA GLN A 11 16.51 10.75 -6.17
C GLN A 11 15.91 11.20 -7.52
N PRO A 12 15.73 12.52 -7.73
CA PRO A 12 15.05 13.04 -8.91
C PRO A 12 15.82 12.78 -10.22
N GLN A 13 17.16 12.67 -10.18
CA GLN A 13 17.96 12.38 -11.38
C GLN A 13 17.73 10.95 -11.88
N ASP A 14 17.68 9.96 -10.98
CA ASP A 14 17.38 8.57 -11.33
C ASP A 14 15.96 8.40 -11.85
N PHE A 15 15.02 9.16 -11.26
CA PHE A 15 13.64 9.23 -11.75
C PHE A 15 13.57 9.72 -13.21
N ILE A 16 14.27 10.80 -13.54
CA ILE A 16 14.29 11.39 -14.89
C ILE A 16 15.00 10.47 -15.89
N GLN A 17 16.18 9.96 -15.54
CA GLN A 17 17.01 9.16 -16.44
C GLN A 17 16.45 7.76 -16.70
N GLY A 18 15.69 7.20 -15.76
CA GLY A 18 15.03 5.91 -15.89
C GLY A 18 13.70 5.91 -16.66
N PHE A 19 13.33 7.01 -17.35
CA PHE A 19 11.99 7.24 -17.92
C PHE A 19 10.86 7.09 -16.91
N GLY A 20 11.11 7.45 -15.65
CA GLY A 20 10.28 7.02 -14.53
C GLY A 20 10.34 5.51 -14.42
N ARG A 21 11.06 4.98 -13.41
CA ARG A 21 10.63 3.70 -12.85
C ARG A 21 9.18 3.94 -12.40
N GLY A 22 8.21 3.58 -13.24
CA GLY A 22 6.90 4.25 -13.32
C GLY A 22 6.05 4.19 -12.05
N ASN A 23 6.50 3.42 -11.06
CA ASN A 23 5.92 3.31 -9.75
C ASN A 23 6.36 4.41 -8.76
N VAL A 24 7.54 5.04 -8.87
CA VAL A 24 8.02 5.95 -7.79
C VAL A 24 7.08 7.14 -7.58
N LEU A 25 6.61 7.79 -8.65
CA LEU A 25 5.63 8.88 -8.50
C LEU A 25 4.33 8.40 -7.88
N LEU A 26 3.83 7.23 -8.28
CA LEU A 26 2.59 6.68 -7.74
C LEU A 26 2.76 6.23 -6.29
N HIS A 27 3.93 5.69 -5.95
CA HIS A 27 4.32 5.29 -4.60
C HIS A 27 4.31 6.51 -3.67
N GLU A 28 4.98 7.59 -4.06
CA GLU A 28 5.01 8.82 -3.27
C GLU A 28 3.64 9.52 -3.23
N LEU A 29 2.88 9.45 -4.33
CA LEU A 29 1.48 9.91 -4.35
C LEU A 29 0.60 9.10 -3.39
N ALA A 30 0.81 7.78 -3.28
CA ALA A 30 0.09 6.94 -2.34
C ALA A 30 0.39 7.34 -0.89
N HIS A 31 1.65 7.66 -0.56
CA HIS A 31 1.97 8.26 0.75
C HIS A 31 1.22 9.57 0.98
N ALA A 32 1.27 10.51 0.03
CA ALA A 32 0.58 11.78 0.16
C ALA A 32 -0.95 11.61 0.31
N PHE A 33 -1.54 10.65 -0.39
CA PHE A 33 -2.95 10.29 -0.27
C PHE A 33 -3.29 9.75 1.12
N ASP A 34 -2.50 8.80 1.62
CA ASP A 34 -2.73 8.17 2.92
C ASP A 34 -2.59 9.17 4.07
N ASP A 35 -1.63 10.11 4.01
CA ASP A 35 -1.52 11.20 4.98
C ASP A 35 -2.73 12.13 4.95
N ARG A 36 -3.18 12.52 3.74
CA ARG A 36 -4.33 13.43 3.61
C ARG A 36 -5.64 12.81 4.04
N ARG A 37 -5.85 11.53 3.74
CA ARG A 37 -7.13 10.86 3.96
C ARG A 37 -7.20 10.18 5.32
N TYR A 38 -6.12 9.53 5.73
CA TYR A 38 -6.10 8.65 6.89
C TYR A 38 -5.04 9.04 7.92
N GLY A 39 -4.27 10.12 7.70
CA GLY A 39 -3.20 10.53 8.61
C GLY A 39 -2.13 9.46 8.79
N MET A 40 -1.81 8.70 7.72
CA MET A 40 -0.88 7.57 7.72
C MET A 40 -1.31 6.40 8.63
N GLN A 41 -2.59 6.33 8.99
CA GLN A 41 -3.14 5.37 9.96
C GLN A 41 -4.38 4.66 9.42
N ASN A 42 -4.36 4.26 8.15
CA ASN A 42 -5.47 3.51 7.58
C ASN A 42 -5.59 2.12 8.25
N PRO A 43 -6.67 1.85 9.02
CA PRO A 43 -6.74 0.64 9.84
C PRO A 43 -6.87 -0.64 9.01
N ALA A 44 -7.54 -0.58 7.85
CA ALA A 44 -7.65 -1.74 6.96
C ALA A 44 -6.29 -2.12 6.36
N VAL A 45 -5.46 -1.13 6.04
CA VAL A 45 -4.09 -1.34 5.57
C VAL A 45 -3.21 -1.89 6.68
N GLN A 46 -3.35 -1.38 7.91
CA GLN A 46 -2.59 -1.90 9.06
C GLN A 46 -2.93 -3.37 9.34
N GLU A 47 -4.21 -3.73 9.32
CA GLU A 47 -4.66 -5.10 9.53
C GLU A 47 -4.13 -6.03 8.43
N ALA A 48 -4.26 -5.64 7.16
CA ALA A 48 -3.74 -6.40 6.03
C ALA A 48 -2.21 -6.56 6.08
N PHE A 49 -1.49 -5.50 6.45
CA PHE A 49 -0.04 -5.54 6.63
C PHE A 49 0.38 -6.54 7.71
N GLU A 50 -0.27 -6.50 8.88
CA GLU A 50 0.04 -7.44 9.96
C GLU A 50 -0.33 -8.89 9.59
N GLN A 51 -1.39 -9.09 8.80
CA GLN A 51 -1.69 -10.40 8.24
C GLN A 51 -0.60 -10.87 7.28
N ALA A 52 -0.20 -10.05 6.30
CA ALA A 52 0.85 -10.36 5.35
C ALA A 52 2.16 -10.73 6.05
N ARG A 53 2.52 -10.02 7.14
CA ARG A 53 3.67 -10.34 7.98
C ARG A 53 3.57 -11.69 8.67
N ARG A 54 2.41 -12.02 9.25
CA ARG A 54 2.16 -13.32 9.91
C ARG A 54 2.23 -14.48 8.93
N GLU A 55 1.76 -14.28 7.70
CA GLU A 55 1.77 -15.28 6.64
C GLU A 55 3.12 -15.41 5.93
N GLY A 56 4.09 -14.56 6.27
CA GLY A 56 5.41 -14.57 5.65
C GLY A 56 5.42 -14.05 4.22
N LEU A 57 4.38 -13.33 3.81
CA LEU A 57 4.32 -12.76 2.47
C LEU A 57 5.50 -11.78 2.27
N TYR A 58 6.06 -11.80 1.06
CA TYR A 58 7.11 -10.88 0.61
C TYR A 58 8.47 -10.99 1.33
N GLN A 59 8.70 -12.03 2.15
CA GLN A 59 9.97 -12.25 2.85
C GLN A 59 11.09 -12.79 1.94
N ASP A 60 10.73 -13.50 0.87
CA ASP A 60 11.69 -14.24 0.02
C ASP A 60 12.28 -13.42 -1.14
N GLY A 61 12.33 -12.08 -1.02
CA GLY A 61 12.97 -11.22 -2.02
C GLY A 61 12.23 -11.12 -3.35
N GLU A 62 11.04 -11.73 -3.48
CA GLU A 62 10.07 -11.47 -4.55
C GLU A 62 9.41 -10.08 -4.43
N TRP A 63 9.87 -9.22 -3.54
CA TRP A 63 9.36 -7.87 -3.42
C TRP A 63 10.47 -6.90 -3.05
N THR A 64 10.28 -5.62 -3.39
CA THR A 64 11.18 -4.57 -2.93
C THR A 64 11.26 -4.67 -1.40
N PRO A 65 12.46 -4.70 -0.79
CA PRO A 65 12.63 -4.84 0.66
C PRO A 65 11.79 -3.87 1.49
N TYR A 66 11.43 -2.72 0.89
CA TYR A 66 10.66 -1.64 1.48
C TYR A 66 9.30 -2.06 1.98
N ALA A 67 8.67 -2.96 1.28
CA ALA A 67 7.24 -3.04 1.36
C ALA A 67 6.77 -3.99 2.50
N VAL A 68 7.73 -4.68 3.12
CA VAL A 68 7.61 -5.37 4.42
C VAL A 68 8.11 -4.52 5.60
N THR A 69 8.65 -3.32 5.38
CA THR A 69 9.24 -2.53 6.49
C THR A 69 8.19 -1.93 7.41
N ASN A 70 7.07 -1.44 6.86
CA ASN A 70 5.96 -0.87 7.62
C ASN A 70 4.69 -0.77 6.76
N ALA A 71 3.55 -0.51 7.40
CA ALA A 71 2.24 -0.41 6.74
C ALA A 71 2.14 0.71 5.68
N ARG A 72 2.94 1.78 5.77
CA ARG A 72 2.91 2.89 4.80
C ARG A 72 3.56 2.47 3.49
N GLU A 73 4.73 1.85 3.57
CA GLU A 73 5.45 1.30 2.41
C GLU A 73 4.64 0.17 1.77
N TYR A 74 4.05 -0.69 2.60
CA TYR A 74 3.11 -1.71 2.15
C TYR A 74 1.97 -1.11 1.31
N PHE A 75 1.32 -0.04 1.80
CA PHE A 75 0.28 0.65 1.05
C PHE A 75 0.76 1.22 -0.29
N ALA A 76 1.91 1.89 -0.30
CA ALA A 76 2.43 2.56 -1.49
C ALA A 76 2.87 1.58 -2.59
N GLU A 77 3.50 0.47 -2.19
CA GLU A 77 3.97 -0.56 -3.11
C GLU A 77 2.82 -1.43 -3.64
N LEU A 78 1.86 -1.82 -2.79
CA LEU A 78 0.64 -2.49 -3.27
C LEU A 78 -0.19 -1.58 -4.17
N SER A 79 -0.29 -0.28 -3.88
CA SER A 79 -0.98 0.69 -4.75
C SER A 79 -0.31 0.76 -6.12
N SER A 80 1.02 0.72 -6.15
CA SER A 80 1.78 0.65 -7.39
C SER A 80 1.46 -0.62 -8.18
N ALA A 81 1.43 -1.79 -7.54
CA ALA A 81 1.04 -3.05 -8.18
C ALA A 81 -0.45 -3.10 -8.60
N TYR A 82 -1.32 -2.36 -7.93
CA TYR A 82 -2.75 -2.31 -8.20
C TYR A 82 -3.07 -1.47 -9.45
N PHE A 83 -2.46 -0.30 -9.60
CA PHE A 83 -2.71 0.59 -10.74
C PHE A 83 -1.74 0.38 -11.91
N LEU A 84 -0.51 -0.06 -11.63
CA LEU A 84 0.55 -0.23 -12.62
C LEU A 84 1.07 -1.67 -12.59
N ARG A 85 1.86 -2.01 -13.61
CA ARG A 85 2.64 -3.25 -13.64
C ARG A 85 4.05 -2.96 -13.16
N MET A 86 4.47 -3.60 -12.08
CA MET A 86 5.85 -3.54 -11.61
C MET A 86 6.74 -4.39 -12.53
N THR A 87 7.91 -3.84 -12.88
CA THR A 87 8.80 -4.44 -13.87
C THR A 87 9.70 -5.54 -13.30
N ALA A 88 10.01 -5.51 -12.00
CA ALA A 88 10.81 -6.55 -11.35
C ALA A 88 10.60 -6.60 -9.83
N PRO A 89 10.40 -7.79 -9.26
CA PRO A 89 9.83 -8.97 -9.92
C PRO A 89 8.43 -8.65 -10.48
N PRO A 90 7.96 -9.37 -11.52
CA PRO A 90 6.73 -9.00 -12.21
C PRO A 90 5.52 -9.18 -11.29
N LEU A 91 4.95 -8.06 -10.86
CA LEU A 91 3.72 -8.00 -10.08
C LEU A 91 2.75 -7.06 -10.79
N ASP A 92 1.54 -7.54 -10.98
CA ASP A 92 0.40 -6.77 -11.50
C ASP A 92 -0.80 -7.00 -10.59
N ARG A 93 -1.88 -6.26 -10.86
CA ARG A 93 -3.13 -6.34 -10.11
C ARG A 93 -3.67 -7.77 -9.97
N ALA A 94 -3.50 -8.61 -11.00
CA ALA A 94 -4.01 -9.97 -10.99
C ALA A 94 -3.16 -10.90 -10.12
N ARG A 95 -1.83 -10.77 -10.16
CA ARG A 95 -0.93 -11.51 -9.27
C ARG A 95 -1.07 -11.04 -7.82
N LEU A 96 -1.19 -9.73 -7.59
CA LEU A 96 -1.48 -9.18 -6.25
C LEU A 96 -2.73 -9.80 -5.65
N ARG A 97 -3.84 -9.84 -6.40
CA ARG A 97 -5.10 -10.45 -5.94
C ARG A 97 -4.97 -11.93 -5.55
N ARG A 98 -4.02 -12.67 -6.13
CA ARG A 98 -3.79 -14.08 -5.80
C ARG A 98 -2.82 -14.27 -4.64
N LEU A 99 -1.76 -13.45 -4.60
CA LEU A 99 -0.70 -13.53 -3.60
C LEU A 99 -1.18 -12.99 -2.25
N ASP A 100 -1.86 -11.85 -2.26
CA ASP A 100 -2.30 -11.13 -1.07
C ASP A 100 -3.73 -10.59 -1.27
N PRO A 101 -4.75 -11.45 -1.14
CA PRO A 101 -6.15 -11.05 -1.32
C PRO A 101 -6.60 -10.00 -0.29
N ALA A 102 -6.07 -10.06 0.94
CA ALA A 102 -6.39 -9.12 2.01
C ALA A 102 -5.83 -7.73 1.70
N GLY A 103 -4.55 -7.66 1.31
CA GLY A 103 -3.90 -6.44 0.83
C GLY A 103 -4.60 -5.86 -0.39
N TYR A 104 -4.92 -6.69 -1.39
CA TYR A 104 -5.69 -6.27 -2.56
C TYR A 104 -7.01 -5.57 -2.15
N ALA A 105 -7.79 -6.19 -1.26
CA ALA A 105 -9.05 -5.64 -0.80
C ALA A 105 -8.86 -4.34 0.01
N ALA A 106 -7.81 -4.26 0.83
CA ALA A 106 -7.48 -3.06 1.59
C ALA A 106 -7.13 -1.87 0.69
N ILE A 107 -6.34 -2.10 -0.37
CA ILE A 107 -6.05 -1.06 -1.38
C ILE A 107 -7.31 -0.63 -2.11
N GLU A 108 -8.10 -1.59 -2.61
CA GLU A 108 -9.33 -1.29 -3.34
C GLU A 108 -10.30 -0.45 -2.49
N ALA A 109 -10.47 -0.81 -1.21
CA ALA A 109 -11.29 -0.06 -0.26
C ALA A 109 -10.73 1.35 0.03
N ALA A 110 -9.42 1.47 0.25
CA ALA A 110 -8.77 2.74 0.53
C ALA A 110 -8.97 3.76 -0.61
N TRP A 111 -8.79 3.33 -1.86
CA TRP A 111 -8.92 4.18 -3.04
C TRP A 111 -10.38 4.40 -3.48
N ALA A 112 -11.29 3.45 -3.23
CA ALA A 112 -12.72 3.63 -3.47
C ALA A 112 -13.37 4.60 -2.46
N GLY A 113 -12.65 4.95 -1.39
CA GLY A 113 -13.15 5.82 -0.34
C GLY A 113 -14.16 5.14 0.59
N ALA A 114 -14.21 3.80 0.59
CA ALA A 114 -14.99 3.06 1.57
C ALA A 114 -14.48 3.38 2.98
N ALA A 115 -15.41 3.58 3.91
CA ALA A 115 -15.05 3.67 5.32
C ALA A 115 -14.39 2.35 5.73
N PRO A 116 -13.36 2.38 6.60
CA PRO A 116 -12.82 1.13 7.13
C PRO A 116 -13.94 0.32 7.77
N PRO A 117 -13.92 -1.03 7.66
CA PRO A 117 -14.90 -1.87 8.33
C PRO A 117 -14.90 -1.53 9.82
N ASP A 118 -16.10 -1.33 10.37
CA ASP A 118 -16.29 -0.94 11.76
C ASP A 118 -15.65 -1.99 12.69
N PRO A 119 -14.70 -1.62 13.56
CA PRO A 119 -14.02 -2.57 14.45
C PRO A 119 -14.94 -3.14 15.57
N GLN A 120 -16.25 -2.95 15.50
CA GLN A 120 -17.21 -3.45 16.48
C GLN A 120 -18.48 -4.05 15.83
N VAL A 121 -18.35 -5.21 15.17
CA VAL A 121 -19.47 -6.16 15.07
C VAL A 121 -19.20 -7.35 16.00
N GLY A 122 -19.05 -7.02 17.28
CA GLY A 122 -19.27 -7.93 18.40
C GLY A 122 -20.63 -7.61 19.01
N GLY A 123 -21.70 -7.80 18.24
CA GLY A 123 -23.07 -7.51 18.67
C GLY A 123 -23.44 -8.36 19.89
N HIS A 124 -23.36 -7.76 21.08
CA HIS A 124 -24.13 -8.19 22.24
C HIS A 124 -25.61 -8.08 21.89
N THR A 125 -26.25 -9.21 21.60
CA THR A 125 -27.71 -9.32 21.65
C THR A 125 -28.13 -9.66 23.08
N GLY A 126 -28.68 -8.66 23.75
CA GLY A 126 -29.52 -8.76 24.95
C GLY A 126 -30.26 -7.43 25.12
N PRO A 127 -31.45 -7.39 25.73
CA PRO A 127 -32.00 -8.34 26.70
C PRO A 127 -32.85 -9.49 26.12
#